data_AF-A0A382KFM2-F1
#
_entry.id   AF-A0A382KFM2-F1
#
_cell.length_a   1.000
_cell.length_b   1.000
_cell.length_c   1.000
_cell.angle_alpha   90.00
_cell.angle_beta   90.00
_cell.angle_gamma   90.00
#
_symmetry.space_group_name_H-M   'P 1'
#
loop_
_entity.id
_entity.type
_entity.pdbx_description
1 polymer ?
#
loop_
_entity_poly.entity_id
_entity_poly.type
_entity_poly.pdbx_seq_one_letter_code
_entity_poly.pdbx_strand_id
1 'polypeptide(L)'
;MANYQIVGGDGKEYGPISTEGVTNWLQEGRANGDTRIREVGAEEWQSISDLPEFANAFSAAVLPPPAEQFPQQPVAGQFPQQKPGKLQAIAIMTLVGGILATLIGLGWVVYGLVIGLLTFGIGCIGLPIAIYELVAGILCIIQGSKLLGQNPYPYYAKTKTTAIMQIVCVICCDWINLTLGIINLVFLNDEEVKACIRSKGGQI
;
A
#
# COMPACT_ATOMS: atom_id res chain seq x y z
N MET A 1 21.60 36.51 -16.28
CA MET A 1 20.58 35.43 -16.27
C MET A 1 20.94 34.55 -15.10
N ALA A 2 20.17 34.61 -14.01
CA ALA A 2 20.45 33.80 -12.83
C ALA A 2 20.00 32.36 -13.12
N ASN A 3 20.94 31.42 -12.99
CA ASN A 3 20.67 30.00 -13.12
C ASN A 3 20.51 29.43 -11.73
N TYR A 4 19.46 28.65 -11.50
CA TYR A 4 19.18 28.01 -10.23
C TYR A 4 19.28 26.50 -10.36
N GLN A 5 19.59 25.85 -9.25
CA GLN A 5 19.50 24.42 -9.07
C GLN A 5 18.44 24.14 -8.01
N ILE A 6 17.58 23.18 -8.30
CA ILE A 6 16.45 22.81 -7.45
C ILE A 6 16.63 21.35 -7.04
N VAL A 7 16.41 21.05 -5.76
CA VAL A 7 16.27 19.68 -5.28
C VAL A 7 14.79 19.34 -5.24
N GLY A 8 14.37 18.42 -6.11
CA GLY A 8 13.01 17.91 -6.11
C GLY A 8 12.70 17.14 -4.82
N GLY A 9 11.41 16.90 -4.54
CA GLY A 9 10.98 16.08 -3.40
C GLY A 9 11.47 14.62 -3.44
N ASP A 10 12.08 14.20 -4.54
CA ASP A 10 12.76 12.93 -4.75
C ASP A 10 14.26 12.95 -4.37
N GLY A 11 14.77 14.08 -3.88
CA GLY A 11 16.16 14.25 -3.46
C GLY A 11 17.14 14.39 -4.61
N LYS A 12 16.67 14.57 -5.85
CA LYS A 12 17.54 14.76 -7.02
C LYS A 12 17.79 16.23 -7.30
N GLU A 13 19.05 16.56 -7.57
CA GLU A 13 19.47 17.88 -8.01
C GLU A 13 19.14 18.06 -9.49
N TYR A 14 18.28 19.04 -9.78
CA TYR A 14 17.94 19.47 -11.12
C TYR A 14 18.56 20.85 -11.36
N GLY A 15 19.47 20.94 -12.34
CA GLY A 15 20.03 22.22 -12.75
C GLY A 15 21.00 22.10 -13.92
N PRO A 16 21.34 23.23 -14.58
CA PRO A 16 20.88 24.60 -14.30
C PRO A 16 19.56 24.95 -15.00
N ILE A 17 18.56 25.43 -14.24
CA ILE A 17 17.26 25.92 -14.75
C ILE A 17 17.12 27.42 -14.48
N SER A 18 16.49 28.16 -15.40
CA SER A 18 16.26 29.60 -15.26
C SER A 18 15.12 29.91 -14.27
N THR A 19 15.04 31.16 -13.79
CA THR A 19 13.93 31.68 -12.95
C THR A 19 12.54 31.38 -13.51
N GLU A 20 12.39 31.47 -14.83
CA GLU A 20 11.15 31.16 -15.53
C GLU A 20 10.80 29.67 -15.44
N GLY A 21 11.80 28.79 -15.56
CA GLY A 21 11.60 27.34 -15.41
C GLY A 21 11.23 26.95 -13.98
N VAL A 22 11.81 27.62 -12.98
CA VAL A 22 11.42 27.46 -11.56
C VAL A 22 9.95 27.89 -11.35
N THR A 23 9.57 29.04 -11.90
CA THR A 23 8.20 29.57 -11.80
C THR A 23 7.19 28.63 -12.46
N ASN A 24 7.54 28.09 -13.63
CA ASN A 24 6.70 27.12 -14.32
C ASN A 24 6.55 25.83 -13.50
N TRP A 25 7.61 25.37 -12.82
CA TRP A 25 7.50 24.22 -11.93
C TRP A 25 6.64 24.47 -10.70
N LEU A 26 6.62 25.70 -10.18
CA LEU A 26 5.68 26.09 -9.12
C LEU A 26 4.24 26.10 -9.62
N GLN A 27 3.99 26.60 -10.84
CA GLN A 27 2.65 26.60 -11.45
C GLN A 27 2.16 25.19 -11.82
N GLU A 28 3.06 24.34 -12.30
CA GLU A 28 2.79 22.92 -12.61
C GLU A 28 2.65 22.05 -11.35
N GLY A 29 2.90 22.59 -10.15
CA GLY A 29 2.88 21.85 -8.88
C GLY A 29 4.01 20.83 -8.75
N ARG A 30 5.04 20.90 -9.61
CA ARG A 30 6.24 20.05 -9.56
C ARG A 30 7.22 20.50 -8.48
N ALA A 31 7.22 21.78 -8.16
CA ALA A 31 7.96 22.36 -7.05
C ALA A 31 6.99 23.01 -6.07
N ASN A 32 7.28 22.89 -4.77
CA ASN A 32 6.49 23.45 -3.68
C ASN A 32 7.32 24.39 -2.81
N GLY A 33 6.69 24.99 -1.79
CA GLY A 33 7.34 25.91 -0.86
C GLY A 33 8.51 25.32 -0.08
N ASP A 34 8.47 24.01 0.16
CA ASP A 34 9.49 23.23 0.87
C ASP A 34 10.63 22.75 -0.05
N THR A 35 10.52 22.98 -1.36
CA THR A 35 11.54 22.59 -2.33
C THR A 35 12.78 23.46 -2.13
N ARG A 36 13.96 22.84 -2.09
CA ARG A 36 15.23 23.56 -1.89
C ARG A 36 15.75 24.06 -3.21
N ILE A 37 16.13 25.34 -3.26
CA ILE A 37 16.71 26.01 -4.40
C ILE A 37 18.04 26.64 -4.00
N ARG A 38 19.04 26.58 -4.89
CA ARG A 38 20.28 27.35 -4.76
C ARG A 38 20.59 28.04 -6.08
N GLU A 39 21.19 29.21 -6.03
CA GLU A 39 21.75 29.83 -7.23
C GLU A 39 23.03 29.08 -7.65
N VAL A 40 23.27 28.95 -8.95
CA VAL A 40 24.49 28.32 -9.49
C VAL A 40 25.70 29.17 -9.09
N GLY A 41 26.38 28.74 -8.04
CA GLY A 41 27.51 29.45 -7.42
C GLY A 41 27.36 29.68 -5.91
N ALA A 42 26.17 29.46 -5.35
CA ALA A 42 25.91 29.52 -3.91
C ALA A 42 26.09 28.13 -3.25
N GLU A 43 26.77 28.09 -2.10
CA GLU A 43 26.92 26.86 -1.31
C GLU A 43 25.67 26.53 -0.47
N GLU A 44 24.79 27.51 -0.25
CA GLU A 44 23.69 27.40 0.69
C GLU A 44 22.36 27.17 -0.03
N TRP A 45 21.71 26.04 0.30
CA TRP A 45 20.37 25.70 -0.17
C TRP A 45 19.33 26.47 0.64
N GLN A 46 18.47 27.23 -0.04
CA GLN A 46 17.38 27.99 0.58
C GLN A 46 16.04 27.39 0.17
N SER A 47 14.99 27.55 0.97
CA SER A 47 13.66 27.09 0.57
C SER A 47 13.08 28.05 -0.47
N ILE A 48 12.35 27.56 -1.47
CA ILE A 48 11.71 28.43 -2.47
C ILE A 48 10.72 29.41 -1.79
N SER A 49 10.12 29.04 -0.65
CA SER A 49 9.28 29.93 0.16
C SER A 49 10.02 31.12 0.77
N ASP A 50 11.32 31.00 1.02
CA ASP A 50 12.13 32.06 1.65
C ASP A 50 12.53 33.13 0.63
N LEU A 51 12.37 32.86 -0.66
CA LEU A 51 12.67 33.79 -1.74
C LEU A 51 11.44 34.63 -2.10
N PRO A 52 11.45 35.96 -1.83
CA PRO A 52 10.31 36.83 -2.14
C PRO A 52 10.01 36.91 -3.64
N GLU A 53 10.96 36.52 -4.50
CA GLU A 53 10.81 36.49 -5.96
C GLU A 53 9.80 35.43 -6.43
N PHE A 54 9.59 34.35 -5.68
CA PHE A 54 8.65 33.26 -6.02
C PHE A 54 7.33 33.33 -5.24
N ALA A 55 7.18 34.29 -4.31
CA ALA A 55 5.96 34.49 -3.51
C ALA A 55 4.71 34.77 -4.38
N ASN A 56 4.88 35.45 -5.51
CA ASN A 56 3.79 35.71 -6.47
C ASN A 56 3.35 34.45 -7.22
N ALA A 57 4.26 33.50 -7.47
CA ALA A 57 3.93 32.24 -8.13
C ALA A 57 3.06 31.34 -7.23
N PHE A 58 3.30 31.36 -5.91
CA PHE A 58 2.42 30.71 -4.93
C PHE A 58 1.02 31.32 -4.88
N SER A 59 0.92 32.65 -5.01
CA SER A 59 -0.37 33.34 -4.98
C SER A 59 -1.19 33.10 -6.26
N ALA A 60 -0.54 32.95 -7.41
CA ALA A 60 -1.21 32.66 -8.68
C ALA A 60 -1.78 31.23 -8.78
N ALA A 61 -1.18 30.26 -8.07
CA ALA A 61 -1.68 28.88 -8.03
C ALA A 61 -3.00 28.72 -7.24
N VAL A 62 -3.47 29.76 -6.54
CA VAL A 62 -4.73 29.75 -5.77
C VAL A 62 -5.93 30.22 -6.61
N LEU A 63 -5.72 30.77 -7.81
CA LEU A 63 -6.82 31.14 -8.69
C LEU A 63 -7.14 29.99 -9.66
N PRO A 64 -8.33 29.36 -9.56
CA PRO A 64 -8.71 28.29 -10.47
C PRO A 64 -8.93 28.85 -11.89
N PRO A 65 -8.26 28.32 -12.93
CA PRO A 65 -8.60 28.64 -14.31
C PRO A 65 -9.99 28.06 -14.67
N PRO A 66 -10.77 28.72 -15.55
CA PRO A 66 -12.06 28.20 -16.01
C PRO A 66 -11.90 26.82 -16.65
N ALA A 67 -12.81 25.92 -16.32
CA ALA A 67 -12.83 24.53 -16.76
C ALA A 67 -12.74 24.40 -18.29
N GLU A 68 -11.56 24.05 -18.80
CA GLU A 68 -11.40 23.42 -20.11
C GLU A 68 -11.30 21.91 -19.91
N GLN A 69 -12.37 21.21 -20.31
CA GLN A 69 -12.47 19.76 -20.29
C GLN A 69 -11.52 19.16 -21.35
N PHE A 70 -10.33 18.74 -20.92
CA PHE A 70 -9.49 17.84 -21.71
C PHE A 70 -9.71 16.39 -21.28
N PRO A 71 -9.78 15.42 -22.22
CA PRO A 71 -9.97 14.01 -21.90
C PRO A 71 -8.79 13.49 -21.07
N GLN A 72 -9.11 12.96 -19.89
CA GLN A 72 -8.16 12.42 -18.93
C GLN A 72 -7.38 11.24 -19.54
N GLN A 73 -6.16 11.51 -20.01
CA GLN A 73 -5.15 10.47 -20.17
C GLN A 73 -4.60 10.12 -18.78
N PRO A 74 -4.41 8.83 -18.43
CA PRO A 74 -3.87 8.45 -17.14
C PRO A 74 -2.44 8.96 -17.04
N VAL A 75 -2.19 9.87 -16.08
CA VAL A 75 -0.86 10.35 -15.72
C VAL A 75 -0.03 9.15 -15.24
N ALA A 76 0.78 8.60 -16.15
CA ALA A 76 1.95 7.82 -15.81
C ALA A 76 3.01 8.81 -15.28
N GLY A 77 3.11 8.94 -13.95
CA GLY A 77 4.10 9.85 -13.37
C GLY A 77 3.93 10.20 -11.89
N GLN A 78 2.79 9.88 -11.28
CA GLN A 78 2.68 9.84 -9.83
C GLN A 78 2.84 8.38 -9.42
N PHE A 79 4.05 7.97 -9.02
CA PHE A 79 4.14 6.92 -8.02
C PHE A 79 3.87 7.65 -6.70
N PRO A 80 2.68 7.53 -6.09
CA PRO A 80 2.53 8.03 -4.73
C PRO A 80 3.58 7.29 -3.93
N GLN A 81 4.44 8.03 -3.23
CA GLN A 81 5.23 7.50 -2.12
C GLN A 81 4.25 6.68 -1.28
N GLN A 82 4.33 5.36 -1.44
CA GLN A 82 3.29 4.46 -1.02
C GLN A 82 3.15 4.60 0.48
N LYS A 83 2.01 5.13 0.90
CA LYS A 83 1.69 5.28 2.31
C LYS A 83 1.90 3.88 2.93
N PRO A 84 2.75 3.72 3.97
CA PRO A 84 2.97 2.45 4.65
C PRO A 84 1.64 1.78 5.09
N GLY A 85 0.56 2.56 5.13
CA GLY A 85 -0.82 2.11 5.28
C GLY A 85 -1.29 1.02 4.32
N LYS A 86 -0.90 0.95 3.03
CA LYS A 86 -1.36 -0.14 2.14
C LYS A 86 -0.77 -1.50 2.54
N LEU A 87 0.54 -1.53 2.82
CA LEU A 87 1.22 -2.76 3.27
C LEU A 87 0.75 -3.16 4.67
N GLN A 88 0.56 -2.18 5.54
CA GLN A 88 0.00 -2.37 6.88
C GLN A 88 -1.45 -2.88 6.83
N ALA A 89 -2.27 -2.37 5.89
CA ALA A 89 -3.63 -2.85 5.69
C ALA A 89 -3.63 -4.33 5.26
N ILE A 90 -2.78 -4.73 4.30
CA ILE A 90 -2.61 -6.13 3.91
C ILE A 90 -2.26 -7.00 5.13
N ALA A 91 -1.31 -6.54 5.94
CA ALA A 91 -0.87 -7.27 7.12
C ALA A 91 -1.98 -7.42 8.17
N ILE A 92 -2.71 -6.34 8.46
CA ILE A 92 -3.83 -6.32 9.41
C ILE A 92 -4.98 -7.20 8.90
N MET A 93 -5.36 -7.08 7.62
CA MET A 93 -6.44 -7.88 7.04
C MET A 93 -6.11 -9.38 7.06
N THR A 94 -4.86 -9.74 6.76
CA THR A 94 -4.38 -11.12 6.84
C THR A 94 -4.42 -11.62 8.29
N LEU A 95 -4.00 -10.80 9.25
CA LEU A 95 -4.01 -11.13 10.67
C LEU A 95 -5.44 -11.31 11.21
N VAL A 96 -6.32 -10.34 10.95
CA VAL A 96 -7.73 -10.36 11.37
C VAL A 96 -8.45 -11.56 10.76
N GLY A 97 -8.26 -11.80 9.46
CA GLY A 97 -8.83 -12.97 8.79
C GLY A 97 -8.35 -14.29 9.40
N GLY A 98 -7.06 -14.38 9.74
CA GLY A 98 -6.51 -15.54 10.43
C GLY A 98 -7.13 -15.79 11.81
N ILE A 99 -7.30 -14.74 12.62
CA ILE A 99 -7.94 -14.84 13.94
C ILE A 99 -9.39 -15.32 13.80
N LEU A 100 -10.15 -14.73 12.89
CA LEU A 100 -11.54 -15.12 12.64
C LEU A 100 -11.65 -16.57 12.15
N ALA A 101 -10.82 -16.98 11.19
CA ALA A 101 -10.77 -18.35 10.69
C ALA A 101 -10.44 -19.34 11.82
N THR A 102 -9.48 -19.01 12.70
CA THR A 102 -9.14 -19.89 13.83
C THR A 102 -10.30 -20.02 14.83
N LEU A 103 -11.02 -18.93 15.13
CA LEU A 103 -12.18 -18.97 16.02
C LEU A 103 -13.35 -19.76 15.42
N ILE A 104 -13.64 -19.54 14.14
CA ILE A 104 -14.69 -20.25 13.39
C ILE A 104 -14.33 -21.73 13.27
N GLY A 105 -13.09 -22.06 12.90
CA GLY A 105 -12.59 -23.42 12.82
C GLY A 105 -12.67 -24.18 14.15
N LEU A 106 -12.36 -23.52 15.27
CA LEU A 106 -12.52 -24.11 16.60
C LEU A 106 -14.00 -24.40 16.90
N GLY A 107 -14.90 -23.49 16.52
CA GLY A 107 -16.35 -23.70 16.58
C GLY A 107 -16.80 -24.91 15.76
N TRP A 108 -16.30 -25.07 14.53
CA TRP A 108 -16.57 -26.23 13.67
C TRP A 108 -16.04 -27.54 14.24
N VAL A 109 -14.87 -27.54 14.90
CA VAL A 109 -14.34 -28.74 15.58
C VAL A 109 -15.25 -29.15 16.73
N VAL A 110 -15.66 -28.21 17.58
CA VAL A 110 -16.58 -28.48 18.69
C VAL A 110 -17.92 -28.97 18.18
N TYR A 111 -18.47 -28.32 17.15
CA TYR A 111 -19.71 -28.73 16.49
C TYR A 111 -19.60 -30.15 15.91
N GLY A 112 -18.53 -30.44 15.18
CA GLY A 112 -18.26 -31.77 14.61
C GLY A 112 -18.11 -32.86 15.67
N LEU A 113 -17.51 -32.56 16.81
CA LEU A 113 -17.41 -33.49 17.94
C LEU A 113 -18.77 -33.72 18.62
N VAL A 114 -19.56 -32.67 18.87
CA VAL A 114 -20.88 -32.77 19.51
C VAL A 114 -21.87 -33.52 18.61
N ILE A 115 -21.98 -33.14 17.33
CA ILE A 115 -22.82 -33.84 16.36
C ILE A 115 -22.26 -35.23 16.05
N GLY A 116 -20.94 -35.39 16.03
CA GLY A 116 -20.28 -36.70 15.88
C GLY A 116 -20.70 -37.66 16.98
N LEU A 117 -20.71 -37.22 18.24
CA LEU A 117 -21.21 -38.00 19.38
C LEU A 117 -22.71 -38.32 19.26
N LEU A 118 -23.53 -37.35 18.87
CA LEU A 118 -24.99 -37.54 18.75
C LEU A 118 -25.39 -38.41 17.55
N THR A 119 -24.60 -38.41 16.48
CA THR A 119 -24.92 -39.08 15.21
C THR A 119 -24.08 -40.33 14.97
N PHE A 120 -23.54 -40.93 16.04
CA PHE A 120 -22.70 -42.15 15.95
C PHE A 120 -21.55 -42.04 14.93
N GLY A 121 -20.88 -40.89 14.89
CA GLY A 121 -19.68 -40.65 14.09
C GLY A 121 -19.91 -40.02 12.71
N ILE A 122 -21.16 -39.86 12.25
CA ILE A 122 -21.45 -39.19 10.95
C ILE A 122 -21.06 -37.71 10.97
N GLY A 123 -21.20 -37.04 12.12
CA GLY A 123 -20.75 -35.65 12.29
C GLY A 123 -19.24 -35.44 12.18
N CYS A 124 -18.43 -36.51 12.29
CA CYS A 124 -16.98 -36.44 12.15
C CYS A 124 -16.51 -36.25 10.70
N ILE A 125 -17.39 -36.43 9.70
CA ILE A 125 -17.06 -36.21 8.28
C ILE A 125 -16.68 -34.75 8.00
N GLY A 126 -17.15 -33.79 8.82
CA GLY A 126 -16.78 -32.38 8.74
C GLY A 126 -15.45 -32.01 9.42
N LEU A 127 -14.84 -32.92 10.21
CA LEU A 127 -13.58 -32.63 10.92
C LEU A 127 -12.40 -32.30 10.01
N PRO A 128 -12.19 -32.96 8.85
CA PRO A 128 -11.10 -32.60 7.94
C PRO A 128 -11.21 -31.15 7.45
N ILE A 129 -12.43 -30.67 7.23
CA ILE A 129 -12.73 -29.29 6.81
C ILE A 129 -12.39 -28.31 7.95
N ALA A 130 -12.81 -28.63 9.17
CA ALA A 130 -12.50 -27.81 10.36
C ALA A 130 -10.98 -27.75 10.66
N ILE A 131 -10.25 -28.87 10.45
CA ILE A 131 -8.79 -28.92 10.61
C ILE A 131 -8.10 -28.04 9.56
N TYR A 132 -8.56 -28.07 8.30
CA TYR A 132 -8.04 -27.20 7.25
C TYR A 132 -8.16 -25.72 7.64
N GLU A 133 -9.33 -25.32 8.14
CA GLU A 133 -9.60 -23.93 8.54
C GLU A 133 -8.74 -23.47 9.72
N LEU A 134 -8.50 -24.35 10.70
CA LEU A 134 -7.56 -24.10 11.79
C LEU A 134 -6.13 -23.89 11.28
N VAL A 135 -5.65 -24.77 10.41
CA VAL A 135 -4.29 -24.67 9.84
C VAL A 135 -4.16 -23.39 9.00
N ALA A 136 -5.14 -23.10 8.15
CA ALA A 136 -5.17 -21.88 7.34
C ALA A 136 -5.17 -20.61 8.22
N GLY A 137 -6.00 -20.58 9.27
CA GLY A 137 -6.07 -19.47 10.22
C GLY A 137 -4.74 -19.22 10.94
N ILE A 138 -4.09 -20.28 11.44
CA ILE A 138 -2.78 -20.17 12.11
C ILE A 138 -1.72 -19.63 11.15
N LEU A 139 -1.69 -20.11 9.91
CA LEU A 139 -0.74 -19.64 8.89
C LEU A 139 -0.98 -18.17 8.53
N CYS A 140 -2.24 -17.73 8.45
CA CYS A 140 -2.61 -16.32 8.28
C CYS A 140 -2.10 -15.47 9.46
N ILE A 141 -2.26 -15.91 10.70
CA ILE A 141 -1.81 -15.18 11.89
C ILE A 141 -0.29 -15.02 11.88
N ILE A 142 0.45 -16.09 11.60
CA ILE A 142 1.91 -16.06 11.52
C ILE A 142 2.37 -15.10 10.41
N GLN A 143 1.71 -15.10 9.25
CA GLN A 143 2.10 -14.23 8.15
C GLN A 143 1.72 -12.77 8.40
N GLY A 144 0.50 -12.51 8.89
CA GLY A 144 0.05 -11.16 9.24
C GLY A 144 0.94 -10.52 10.30
N SER A 145 1.31 -11.26 11.35
CA SER A 145 2.23 -10.77 12.38
C SER A 145 3.63 -10.50 11.84
N LYS A 146 4.15 -11.37 10.95
CA LYS A 146 5.46 -11.18 10.33
C LYS A 146 5.52 -10.02 9.34
N LEU A 147 4.42 -9.73 8.65
CA LEU A 147 4.28 -8.56 7.78
C LEU A 147 4.24 -7.23 8.56
N LEU A 148 3.80 -7.23 9.81
CA LEU A 148 3.87 -6.06 10.71
C LEU A 148 5.25 -5.88 11.37
N GLY A 149 6.16 -6.87 11.22
CA GLY A 149 7.50 -6.84 11.80
C GLY A 149 8.51 -6.01 11.01
N GLN A 150 9.77 -6.02 11.47
CA GLN A 150 10.85 -5.19 10.91
C GLN A 150 11.25 -5.51 9.46
N ASN A 151 10.91 -6.69 8.90
CA ASN A 151 11.30 -7.13 7.55
C ASN A 151 10.17 -7.84 6.79
N PRO A 152 9.21 -7.11 6.19
CA PRO A 152 8.04 -7.70 5.52
C PRO A 152 8.32 -8.28 4.12
N TYR A 153 9.42 -7.89 3.47
CA TYR A 153 9.71 -8.19 2.06
C TYR A 153 9.77 -9.69 1.68
N PRO A 154 10.41 -10.59 2.44
CA PRO A 154 10.44 -12.02 2.08
C PRO A 154 9.09 -12.73 2.29
N TYR A 155 8.20 -12.18 3.11
CA TYR A 155 6.88 -12.75 3.40
C TYR A 155 5.80 -12.30 2.42
N TYR A 156 6.09 -11.29 1.60
CA TYR A 156 5.16 -10.77 0.61
C TYR A 156 4.78 -11.79 -0.47
N ALA A 157 5.76 -12.51 -1.04
CA ALA A 157 5.50 -13.57 -2.02
C ALA A 157 4.60 -14.68 -1.46
N LYS A 158 4.75 -15.00 -0.16
CA LYS A 158 3.92 -15.97 0.55
C LYS A 158 2.50 -15.45 0.83
N THR A 159 2.35 -14.14 0.98
CA THR A 159 1.06 -13.50 1.29
C THR A 159 0.04 -13.72 0.17
N LYS A 160 0.46 -13.79 -1.10
CA LYS A 160 -0.44 -14.16 -2.23
C LYS A 160 -1.04 -15.55 -2.04
N THR A 161 -0.22 -16.54 -1.69
CA THR A 161 -0.69 -17.92 -1.42
C THR A 161 -1.67 -17.95 -0.25
N THR A 162 -1.44 -17.12 0.76
CA THR A 162 -2.33 -17.02 1.92
C THR A 162 -3.63 -16.31 1.62
N ALA A 163 -3.63 -15.27 0.80
CA ALA A 163 -4.87 -14.63 0.34
C ALA A 163 -5.73 -15.61 -0.49
N ILE A 164 -5.10 -16.46 -1.31
CA ILE A 164 -5.80 -17.54 -2.03
C ILE A 164 -6.39 -18.55 -1.03
N MET A 165 -5.64 -18.94 0.00
CA MET A 165 -6.16 -19.83 1.05
C MET A 165 -7.37 -19.22 1.78
N GLN A 166 -7.38 -17.91 2.04
CA GLN A 166 -8.54 -17.22 2.64
C GLN A 166 -9.79 -17.27 1.74
N ILE A 167 -9.62 -17.20 0.41
CA ILE A 167 -10.72 -17.37 -0.54
C ILE A 167 -11.26 -18.80 -0.49
N VAL A 168 -10.38 -19.80 -0.34
CA VAL A 168 -10.78 -21.21 -0.22
C VAL A 168 -11.58 -21.48 1.06
N CYS A 169 -11.43 -20.66 2.12
CA CYS A 169 -12.27 -20.75 3.32
C CYS A 169 -13.77 -20.52 3.06
N VAL A 170 -14.18 -20.03 1.87
CA VAL A 170 -15.60 -19.96 1.47
C VAL A 170 -16.31 -21.31 1.53
N ILE A 171 -15.57 -22.41 1.30
CA ILE A 171 -16.10 -23.79 1.37
C ILE A 171 -16.59 -24.11 2.80
N CYS A 172 -16.08 -23.39 3.81
CA CYS A 172 -16.41 -23.54 5.22
C CYS A 172 -17.48 -22.52 5.70
N CYS A 173 -18.13 -21.83 4.76
CA CYS A 173 -19.08 -20.72 5.00
C CYS A 173 -18.47 -19.46 5.65
N ASP A 174 -17.15 -19.27 5.57
CA ASP A 174 -16.51 -18.03 6.04
C ASP A 174 -16.48 -16.97 4.94
N TRP A 175 -17.59 -16.24 4.83
CA TRP A 175 -17.75 -15.12 3.89
C TRP A 175 -16.85 -13.92 4.22
N ILE A 176 -16.41 -13.78 5.47
CA ILE A 176 -15.56 -12.67 5.88
C ILE A 176 -14.15 -12.88 5.33
N ASN A 177 -13.58 -14.08 5.49
CA ASN A 177 -12.27 -14.40 4.92
C ASN A 177 -12.26 -14.38 3.38
N LEU A 178 -13.38 -14.70 2.73
CA LEU A 178 -13.53 -14.50 1.29
C LEU A 178 -13.32 -13.02 0.91
N THR A 179 -14.03 -12.11 1.57
CA THR A 179 -13.92 -10.68 1.27
C THR A 179 -12.52 -10.13 1.56
N LEU A 180 -11.94 -10.48 2.71
CA LEU A 180 -10.59 -10.09 3.08
C LEU A 180 -9.55 -10.63 2.10
N GLY A 181 -9.70 -11.87 1.64
CA GLY A 181 -8.81 -12.50 0.66
C GLY A 181 -8.86 -11.80 -0.70
N ILE A 182 -10.05 -11.42 -1.18
CA ILE A 182 -10.21 -10.66 -2.43
C ILE A 182 -9.56 -9.28 -2.32
N ILE A 183 -9.85 -8.54 -1.23
CA ILE A 183 -9.27 -7.19 -1.02
C ILE A 183 -7.74 -7.30 -0.90
N ASN A 184 -7.23 -8.31 -0.20
CA ASN A 184 -5.80 -8.60 -0.15
C ASN A 184 -5.22 -8.83 -1.55
N LEU A 185 -5.83 -9.66 -2.39
CA LEU A 185 -5.33 -9.90 -3.75
C LEU A 185 -5.32 -8.63 -4.61
N VAL A 186 -6.34 -7.78 -4.49
CA VAL A 186 -6.39 -6.50 -5.20
C VAL A 186 -5.22 -5.61 -4.75
N PHE A 187 -5.03 -5.44 -3.44
CA PHE A 187 -3.92 -4.64 -2.92
C PHE A 187 -2.55 -5.27 -3.21
N LEU A 188 -2.45 -6.59 -3.26
CA LEU A 188 -1.21 -7.29 -3.64
C LEU A 188 -0.89 -7.14 -5.14
N ASN A 189 -1.90 -6.84 -5.96
CA ASN A 189 -1.75 -6.67 -7.40
C ASN A 189 -1.54 -5.21 -7.83
N ASP A 190 -1.69 -4.24 -6.92
CA ASP A 190 -1.39 -2.84 -7.18
C ASP A 190 0.08 -2.65 -7.63
N GLU A 191 0.28 -1.96 -8.75
CA GLU A 191 1.61 -1.68 -9.30
C GLU A 191 2.47 -0.84 -8.34
N GLU A 192 1.84 0.03 -7.53
CA GLU A 192 2.51 0.76 -6.45
C GLU A 192 3.18 -0.22 -5.46
N VAL A 193 2.41 -1.19 -4.99
CA VAL A 193 2.83 -2.16 -3.96
C VAL A 193 3.95 -3.03 -4.50
N LYS A 194 3.85 -3.48 -5.76
CA LYS A 194 4.93 -4.20 -6.43
C LYS A 194 6.19 -3.35 -6.61
N ALA A 195 6.06 -2.07 -6.97
CA ALA A 195 7.19 -1.16 -7.17
C ALA A 195 7.93 -0.86 -5.85
N CYS A 196 7.19 -0.63 -4.76
CA CYS A 196 7.76 -0.42 -3.42
C CYS A 196 8.53 -1.64 -2.90
N ILE A 197 8.05 -2.84 -3.22
CA ILE A 197 8.71 -4.07 -2.78
C ILE A 197 9.96 -4.34 -3.61
N ARG A 198 9.89 -4.10 -4.92
CA ARG A 198 11.04 -4.18 -5.82
C ARG A 198 12.14 -3.17 -5.42
N SER A 199 11.78 -1.94 -5.06
CA SER A 199 12.76 -0.92 -4.64
C SER A 199 13.48 -1.27 -3.34
N LYS A 200 12.89 -2.14 -2.51
CA LYS A 200 13.46 -2.61 -1.24
C LYS A 200 14.05 -4.02 -1.31
N GLY A 201 14.22 -4.57 -2.52
CA GLY A 201 14.87 -5.87 -2.75
C GLY A 201 13.98 -7.09 -2.44
N GLY A 202 12.67 -6.92 -2.31
CA GLY A 202 11.72 -8.02 -2.12
C GLY A 202 11.43 -8.78 -3.40
N GLN A 203 11.18 -10.09 -3.27
CA GLN A 203 10.71 -10.95 -4.37
C GLN A 203 9.18 -10.85 -4.48
N ILE A 204 8.66 -10.62 -5.69
CA ILE A 204 7.22 -10.44 -6.00
C ILE A 204 6.62 -11.64 -6.72
#